data_AF-A0A9D4JM80-F1
#
_entry.id   AF-A0A9D4JM80-F1
#
_cell.length_a   1.000
_cell.length_b   1.000
_cell.length_c   1.000
_cell.angle_alpha   90.00
_cell.angle_beta   90.00
_cell.angle_gamma   90.00
#
_symmetry.space_group_name_H-M   'P 1'
#
loop_
_entity.id
_entity.type
_entity.pdbx_description
1 polymer ?
#
loop_
_entity_poly.entity_id
_entity_poly.type
_entity_poly.pdbx_seq_one_letter_code
_entity_poly.pdbx_strand_id
1 'polypeptide(L)' 'MDARCSSEEFQREMEKHFGAMDGVEIVVDDILVNGNTIEGHNLRLRAVLEKARSINL' A
#
# COMPACT_ATOMS: atom_id res chain seq x y z
N MET A 1 -0.21 21.10 0.67
CA MET A 1 1.00 20.80 -0.12
C MET A 1 0.49 20.18 -1.40
N ASP A 2 0.58 20.88 -2.52
CA ASP A 2 0.02 20.42 -3.79
C ASP A 2 1.11 20.57 -4.86
N ALA A 3 2.04 19.62 -4.85
CA ALA A 3 3.08 19.50 -5.84
C ALA A 3 2.75 18.26 -6.66
N ARG A 4 2.07 18.45 -7.79
CA ARG A 4 1.71 17.38 -8.75
C ARG A 4 2.89 16.48 -9.14
N CYS A 5 4.11 17.01 -9.10
CA CYS A 5 5.36 16.27 -9.36
C CYS A 5 5.76 15.32 -8.20
N SER A 6 5.37 15.64 -6.96
CA SER A 6 5.61 14.79 -5.79
C SER A 6 4.68 13.58 -5.76
N SER A 7 3.46 13.71 -6.30
CA SER A 7 2.46 12.64 -6.29
C SER A 7 2.83 11.49 -7.23
N GLU A 8 3.41 11.76 -8.40
CA GLU A 8 3.83 10.70 -9.34
C GLU A 8 5.02 9.88 -8.82
N GLU A 9 6.01 10.56 -8.23
CA GLU A 9 7.18 9.90 -7.63
C GLU A 9 6.76 9.06 -6.40
N PHE A 10 5.88 9.61 -5.57
CA PHE A 10 5.32 8.89 -4.42
C PHE A 10 4.49 7.68 -4.86
N GLN A 11 3.56 7.87 -5.80
CA GLN A 11 2.74 6.79 -6.34
C GLN A 11 3.60 5.67 -6.92
N ARG A 12 4.64 6.01 -7.68
CA ARG A 12 5.54 5.00 -8.26
C ARG A 12 6.29 4.19 -7.20
N GLU A 13 6.78 4.82 -6.13
CA GLU A 13 7.43 4.09 -5.05
C GLU A 13 6.43 3.25 -4.24
N MET A 14 5.21 3.75 -4.03
CA MET A 14 4.14 2.98 -3.37
C MET A 14 3.74 1.76 -4.21
N GLU A 15 3.54 1.90 -5.52
CA GLU A 15 3.28 0.79 -6.44
C GLU A 15 4.44 -0.23 -6.44
N LYS A 16 5.69 0.24 -6.42
CA LYS A 16 6.86 -0.64 -6.37
C LYS A 16 6.96 -1.43 -5.06
N HIS A 17 6.57 -0.85 -3.94
CA HIS A 17 6.63 -1.52 -2.64
C HIS A 17 5.44 -2.43 -2.35
N PHE A 18 4.24 -2.04 -2.78
CA PHE A 18 2.98 -2.66 -2.37
C PHE A 18 2.16 -3.25 -3.53
N GLY A 19 2.39 -2.83 -4.78
CA GLY A 19 1.57 -3.25 -5.94
C GLY A 19 1.69 -4.73 -6.31
N ALA A 20 2.69 -5.44 -5.78
CA ALA A 20 2.82 -6.89 -5.96
C ALA A 20 2.13 -7.71 -4.84
N MET A 21 1.50 -7.05 -3.86
CA MET A 21 0.85 -7.73 -2.74
C MET A 21 -0.59 -8.13 -3.10
N ASP A 22 -0.93 -9.40 -2.87
CA ASP A 22 -2.27 -9.93 -3.19
C ASP A 22 -3.36 -9.24 -2.36
N GLY A 23 -4.38 -8.73 -3.05
CA GLY A 23 -5.49 -8.00 -2.43
C GLY A 23 -5.11 -6.61 -1.93
N VAL A 24 -4.03 -6.00 -2.44
CA VAL A 24 -3.63 -4.63 -2.13
C VAL A 24 -3.71 -3.77 -3.38
N GLU A 25 -4.34 -2.60 -3.26
CA GLU A 25 -4.44 -1.61 -4.33
C GLU A 25 -3.94 -0.25 -3.81
N ILE A 26 -3.23 0.48 -4.67
CA ILE A 26 -2.73 1.82 -4.35
C ILE A 26 -3.58 2.83 -5.09
N VAL A 27 -4.18 3.76 -4.34
CA VAL A 27 -5.04 4.82 -4.87
C VAL A 27 -4.48 6.16 -4.42
N VAL A 28 -3.59 6.71 -5.24
CA VAL A 28 -2.87 7.96 -4.93
C VAL A 28 -2.12 7.84 -3.59
N ASP A 29 -2.66 8.42 -2.52
CA ASP A 29 -2.04 8.43 -1.19
C ASP A 29 -2.53 7.29 -0.29
N ASP A 30 -3.59 6.57 -0.69
CA ASP A 30 -4.23 5.52 0.10
C ASP A 30 -3.78 4.12 -0.33
N ILE A 31 -3.59 3.23 0.65
CA ILE A 31 -3.44 1.79 0.43
C ILE A 31 -4.76 1.11 0.80
N LEU A 32 -5.42 0.52 -0.19
CA LEU A 32 -6.62 -0.30 0.00
C LEU A 32 -6.22 -1.76 0.17
N VAL A 33 -6.76 -2.41 1.21
CA VAL A 33 -6.52 -3.83 1.49
C VAL A 33 -7.86 -4.56 1.46
N ASN A 34 -7.98 -5.53 0.56
CA ASN A 34 -9.21 -6.30 0.31
C ASN A 34 -9.11 -7.72 0.88
N GLY A 35 -10.22 -8.22 1.41
CA GLY A 35 -10.33 -9.58 1.96
C GLY A 35 -11.71 -10.18 1.76
N ASN A 36 -11.75 -11.46 1.37
CA ASN A 36 -13.01 -12.21 1.23
C ASN A 36 -13.55 -12.68 2.58
N THR A 37 -12.70 -12.75 3.61
CA THR A 37 -13.06 -12.95 5.01
C THR A 37 -12.28 -11.97 5.89
N ILE A 38 -12.71 -11.80 7.14
CA ILE A 38 -12.04 -10.95 8.13
C ILE A 38 -10.63 -11.48 8.42
N GLU A 39 -10.46 -12.80 8.52
CA GLU A 39 -9.15 -13.42 8.75
C GLU A 39 -8.21 -13.16 7.59
N GLY A 40 -8.69 -13.33 6.35
CA GLY A 40 -7.89 -13.09 5.14
C GLY A 40 -7.53 -11.60 4.99
N HIS A 41 -8.47 -10.71 5.27
CA HIS A 41 -8.22 -9.27 5.34
C HIS A 41 -7.14 -8.94 6.37
N ASN A 42 -7.27 -9.43 7.60
CA ASN A 42 -6.35 -9.12 8.68
C ASN A 42 -4.94 -9.68 8.43
N LEU A 43 -4.83 -10.83 7.77
CA LEU A 43 -3.55 -11.38 7.35
C LEU A 43 -2.86 -10.46 6.34
N ARG A 44 -3.58 -10.00 5.31
CA ARG A 44 -3.06 -9.07 4.30
C ARG A 44 -2.69 -7.71 4.90
N LEU A 45 -3.55 -7.18 5.78
CA LEU A 45 -3.29 -5.92 6.47
C LEU A 45 -2.01 -5.99 7.31
N ARG A 46 -1.80 -7.09 8.04
CA ARG A 46 -0.55 -7.29 8.80
C ARG A 46 0.67 -7.29 7.89
N ALA A 47 0.60 -8.00 6.76
CA ALA A 47 1.71 -8.01 5.80
C ALA A 47 2.02 -6.60 5.25
N VAL A 48 0.99 -5.80 4.96
CA VAL A 48 1.18 -4.40 4.51
C VAL A 48 1.84 -3.56 5.60
N LEU A 49 1.40 -3.67 6.84
CA LEU A 49 1.99 -2.93 7.98
C LEU A 49 3.44 -3.34 8.26
N GLU A 50 3.76 -4.63 8.16
CA GLU A 50 5.13 -5.12 8.29
C GLU A 50 6.02 -4.60 7.16
N LYS A 51 5.50 -4.55 5.93
CA LYS A 51 6.20 -3.98 4.77
C LYS A 51 6.46 -2.49 4.96
N ALA A 52 5.45 -1.72 5.38
CA ALA A 52 5.58 -0.29 5.67
C ALA A 52 6.67 -0.03 6.73
N ARG A 53 6.64 -0.79 7.84
CA ARG A 53 7.71 -0.74 8.85
C ARG A 53 9.08 -1.07 8.29
N SER A 54 9.20 -2.04 7.38
CA SER A 54 10.50 -2.45 6.81
C SER A 54 11.15 -1.39 5.93
N ILE A 55 10.36 -0.50 5.32
CA ILE A 55 10.85 0.61 4.49
C ILE A 55 10.88 1.93 5.26
N ASN A 56 10.58 1.90 6.56
CA ASN A 56 10.52 3.06 7.44
C ASN A 56 9.55 4.14 6.93
N LEU A 57 8.40 3.69 6.41
CA LEU A 57 7.23 4.52 6.11
C LEU A 57 6.52 4.93 7.40
#